data_AF-A0A946A920-F1
#
_entry.id   AF-A0A946A920-F1
#
_cell.length_a   1.000
_cell.length_b   1.000
_cell.length_c   1.000
_cell.angle_alpha   90.00
_cell.angle_beta   90.00
_cell.angle_gamma   90.00
#
_symmetry.space_group_name_H-M   'P 1'
#
loop_
_entity.id
_entity.type
_entity.pdbx_description
1 polymer ?
#
loop_
_entity_poly.entity_id
_entity_poly.type
_entity_poly.pdbx_seq_one_letter_code
_entity_poly.pdbx_strand_id
1 'polypeptide(L)'
;NQGGDATPAGGPNPRAINNYGQIVRWAPHDGDHTADTFDWDLFAVAGNPTVHDDAFGGSANINAGNMFNSPDGIAFGRTGLLWIQTDGKYDNADDFAGMGNNQMLVADPETGEIKRFMVGPRECEVTGIAWSVDHRTLFVGIQHPGELGGTSHFPQSGNTVPRSTVIAIQRDDCGIMG
;
A
#
# COMPACT_ATOMS: atom_id res chain seq x y z
N ASN A 1 -4.11 20.01 6.02
CA ASN A 1 -5.00 19.92 7.20
C ASN A 1 -4.54 20.90 8.27
N GLN A 2 -5.35 21.92 8.58
CA GLN A 2 -5.14 22.83 9.73
C GLN A 2 -5.51 22.13 11.06
N GLY A 3 -4.97 20.94 11.31
CA GLY A 3 -5.21 20.20 12.56
C GLY A 3 -4.59 20.97 13.73
N GLY A 4 -5.43 21.55 14.59
CA GLY A 4 -5.01 22.35 15.76
C GLY A 4 -5.15 21.62 17.10
N ASP A 5 -5.89 20.53 17.14
CA ASP A 5 -6.04 19.72 18.36
C ASP A 5 -4.84 18.77 18.53
N ALA A 6 -4.48 18.52 19.79
CA ALA A 6 -3.47 17.52 20.09
C ALA A 6 -3.93 16.14 19.62
N THR A 7 -3.10 15.44 18.86
CA THR A 7 -3.33 14.06 18.40
C THR A 7 -2.40 13.09 19.16
N PRO A 8 -2.64 12.83 20.46
CA PRO A 8 -1.84 11.87 21.21
C PRO A 8 -2.02 10.46 20.63
N ALA A 9 -1.04 9.60 20.88
CA ALA A 9 -1.18 8.19 20.54
C ALA A 9 -2.37 7.58 21.30
N GLY A 10 -3.26 6.91 20.57
CA GLY A 10 -4.48 6.32 21.10
C GLY A 10 -5.50 6.00 20.00
N GLY A 11 -6.38 5.03 20.29
CA GLY A 11 -7.41 4.59 19.35
C GLY A 11 -6.83 4.16 18.00
N PRO A 12 -7.31 4.70 16.86
CA PRO A 12 -6.83 4.31 15.53
C PRO A 12 -5.43 4.87 15.18
N ASN A 13 -4.81 5.62 16.09
CA ASN A 13 -3.47 6.21 15.92
C ASN A 13 -2.55 5.71 17.05
N PRO A 14 -2.12 4.43 17.04
CA PRO A 14 -1.51 3.81 18.22
C PRO A 14 -0.04 4.23 18.47
N ARG A 15 0.59 5.01 17.57
CA ARG A 15 2.00 5.39 17.64
C ARG A 15 2.18 6.90 17.56
N ALA A 16 3.06 7.47 18.39
CA ALA A 16 3.28 8.92 18.45
C ALA A 16 4.15 9.47 17.30
N ILE A 17 5.19 8.75 16.88
CA ILE A 17 6.08 9.12 15.76
C ILE A 17 5.90 8.09 14.65
N ASN A 18 4.76 8.15 13.98
CA ASN A 18 4.33 7.09 13.07
C ASN A 18 4.94 7.25 11.67
N ASN A 19 6.08 6.61 11.42
CA ASN A 19 6.77 6.63 10.13
C ASN A 19 6.24 5.62 9.10
N TYR A 20 5.39 4.67 9.52
CA TYR A 20 4.98 3.54 8.68
C TYR A 20 3.51 3.57 8.24
N GLY A 21 2.61 4.13 9.06
CA GLY A 21 1.17 4.15 8.78
C GLY A 21 0.42 2.88 9.18
N GLN A 22 -0.90 2.90 8.93
CA GLN A 22 -1.84 1.83 9.28
C GLN A 22 -3.09 1.92 8.39
N ILE A 23 -3.78 0.80 8.22
CA ILE A 23 -5.06 0.72 7.52
C ILE A 23 -6.15 0.54 8.58
N VAL A 24 -7.02 1.55 8.69
CA VAL A 24 -8.19 1.52 9.58
C VAL A 24 -9.38 0.92 8.83
N ARG A 25 -10.13 0.03 9.48
CA ARG A 25 -11.37 -0.53 8.97
C ARG A 25 -12.50 -0.18 9.93
N TRP A 26 -13.69 0.07 9.38
CA TRP A 26 -14.91 0.24 10.16
C TRP A 26 -16.10 -0.42 9.49
N ALA A 27 -17.07 -0.82 10.31
CA ALA A 27 -18.35 -1.37 9.88
C ALA A 27 -19.47 -0.57 10.56
N PRO A 28 -20.39 0.03 9.77
CA PRO A 28 -21.53 0.71 10.36
C PRO A 28 -22.42 -0.29 11.11
N HIS A 29 -23.01 0.15 12.22
CA HIS A 29 -23.92 -0.69 12.99
C HIS A 29 -25.11 -1.13 12.13
N ASP A 30 -25.54 -2.38 12.33
CA ASP A 30 -26.60 -3.05 11.56
C ASP A 30 -26.36 -3.16 10.04
N GLY A 31 -25.15 -2.87 9.56
CA GLY A 31 -24.83 -2.81 8.13
C GLY A 31 -25.51 -1.64 7.41
N ASP A 32 -26.01 -0.64 8.15
CA ASP A 32 -26.69 0.53 7.60
C ASP A 32 -25.68 1.66 7.39
N HIS A 33 -25.33 1.94 6.13
CA HIS A 33 -24.42 3.03 5.78
C HIS A 33 -24.97 4.44 6.10
N THR A 34 -26.22 4.56 6.55
CA THR A 34 -26.79 5.80 7.07
C THR A 34 -26.67 5.96 8.59
N ALA A 35 -26.23 4.92 9.31
CA ALA A 35 -26.00 4.97 10.76
C ALA A 35 -24.90 5.99 11.13
N ASP A 36 -25.04 6.61 12.30
CA ASP A 36 -24.08 7.55 12.87
C ASP A 36 -23.05 6.88 13.79
N THR A 37 -23.13 5.56 13.95
CA THR A 37 -22.25 4.74 14.77
C THR A 37 -21.65 3.57 13.97
N PHE A 38 -20.45 3.17 14.38
CA PHE A 38 -19.68 2.10 13.75
C PHE A 38 -18.75 1.43 14.76
N ASP A 39 -18.43 0.16 14.50
CA ASP A 39 -17.29 -0.50 15.12
C ASP A 39 -16.08 -0.33 14.21
N TRP A 40 -14.88 -0.23 14.78
CA TRP A 40 -13.65 -0.09 14.01
C TRP A 40 -12.53 -0.98 14.55
N ASP A 41 -11.60 -1.32 13.67
CA ASP A 41 -10.37 -2.04 13.97
C ASP A 41 -9.21 -1.53 13.11
N LEU A 42 -7.97 -1.88 13.51
CA LEU A 42 -6.79 -1.70 12.68
C LEU A 42 -6.53 -2.98 11.89
N PHE A 43 -6.95 -2.98 10.63
CA PHE A 43 -6.75 -4.13 9.73
C PHE A 43 -5.26 -4.47 9.59
N ALA A 44 -4.42 -3.44 9.46
CA ALA A 44 -2.98 -3.60 9.43
C ALA A 44 -2.30 -2.38 10.05
N VAL A 45 -1.30 -2.60 10.89
CA VAL A 45 -0.35 -1.58 11.35
C VAL A 45 0.95 -1.87 10.64
N ALA A 46 1.28 -1.05 9.63
CA ALA A 46 2.50 -1.21 8.86
C ALA A 46 3.72 -0.98 9.76
N GLY A 47 4.83 -1.64 9.44
CA GLY A 47 6.03 -1.63 10.28
C GLY A 47 7.15 -2.46 9.68
N ASN A 48 8.30 -2.45 10.35
CA ASN A 48 9.48 -3.21 9.95
C ASN A 48 9.89 -4.20 11.05
N PRO A 49 9.38 -5.45 11.04
CA PRO A 49 9.69 -6.44 12.06
C PRO A 49 11.11 -7.02 11.93
N THR A 50 11.88 -6.60 10.92
CA THR A 50 13.28 -6.98 10.75
C THR A 50 14.24 -5.99 11.43
N VAL A 51 13.76 -4.78 11.70
CA VAL A 51 14.52 -3.69 12.34
C VAL A 51 14.04 -3.45 13.77
N HIS A 52 12.74 -3.59 14.02
CA HIS A 52 12.11 -3.30 15.31
C HIS A 52 11.46 -4.54 15.93
N ASP A 53 11.58 -4.67 17.25
CA ASP A 53 10.93 -5.70 18.07
C ASP A 53 9.76 -5.16 18.94
N ASP A 54 9.43 -3.88 18.77
CA ASP A 54 8.35 -3.17 19.47
C ASP A 54 7.16 -2.83 18.53
N ALA A 55 6.35 -1.83 18.90
CA ALA A 55 5.19 -1.41 18.11
C ALA A 55 5.54 -0.90 16.68
N PHE A 56 6.80 -0.58 16.40
CA PHE A 56 7.28 -0.21 15.07
C PHE A 56 7.55 -1.42 14.17
N GLY A 57 7.56 -2.64 14.73
CA GLY A 57 7.58 -3.90 13.98
C GLY A 57 6.30 -4.17 13.18
N GLY A 58 5.19 -3.52 13.54
CA GLY A 58 3.89 -3.67 12.89
C GLY A 58 2.97 -4.70 13.57
N SER A 59 1.77 -4.88 13.03
CA SER A 59 0.81 -5.88 13.50
C SER A 59 1.19 -7.30 13.10
N ALA A 60 0.54 -8.31 13.69
CA ALA A 60 0.88 -9.72 13.49
C ALA A 60 0.82 -10.22 12.04
N ASN A 61 0.08 -9.55 11.17
CA ASN A 61 0.01 -9.83 9.73
C ASN A 61 1.12 -9.16 8.90
N ILE A 62 2.02 -8.39 9.53
CA ILE A 62 3.25 -7.86 8.92
C ILE A 62 4.44 -8.75 9.28
N ASN A 63 5.23 -9.11 8.27
CA ASN A 63 6.40 -9.97 8.40
C ASN A 63 7.48 -9.58 7.38
N ALA A 64 8.67 -10.17 7.51
CA ALA A 64 9.81 -9.90 6.63
C ALA A 64 9.52 -10.09 5.13
N GLY A 65 8.56 -10.97 4.79
CA GLY A 65 8.17 -11.25 3.41
C GLY A 65 7.22 -10.22 2.82
N ASN A 66 6.44 -9.49 3.63
CA ASN A 66 5.38 -8.62 3.14
C ASN A 66 5.43 -7.17 3.66
N MET A 67 6.40 -6.81 4.51
CA MET A 67 6.48 -5.47 5.11
C MET A 67 6.50 -4.33 4.07
N PHE A 68 5.84 -3.24 4.42
CA PHE A 68 5.70 -2.02 3.62
C PHE A 68 5.55 -0.81 4.54
N ASN A 69 5.62 0.39 3.97
CA ASN A 69 5.37 1.65 4.67
C ASN A 69 4.49 2.56 3.82
N SER A 70 3.81 3.51 4.48
CA SER A 70 2.91 4.50 3.89
C SER A 70 1.90 3.91 2.90
N PRO A 71 0.97 3.03 3.37
CA PRO A 71 -0.17 2.66 2.53
C PRO A 71 -0.96 3.92 2.16
N ASP A 72 -1.24 4.08 0.87
CA ASP A 72 -1.97 5.22 0.31
C ASP A 72 -3.20 4.72 -0.47
N GLY A 73 -3.01 4.28 -1.70
CA GLY A 73 -4.09 3.84 -2.57
C GLY A 73 -4.69 2.51 -2.10
N ILE A 74 -6.03 2.42 -2.07
CA ILE A 74 -6.73 1.17 -1.81
C ILE A 74 -7.89 0.95 -2.78
N ALA A 75 -8.14 -0.30 -3.15
CA ALA A 75 -9.34 -0.68 -3.90
C ALA A 75 -9.71 -2.15 -3.70
N PHE A 76 -11.00 -2.45 -3.88
CA PHE A 76 -11.50 -3.82 -3.88
C PHE A 76 -11.64 -4.36 -5.30
N GLY A 77 -11.08 -5.56 -5.52
CA GLY A 77 -11.36 -6.35 -6.72
C GLY A 77 -12.69 -7.11 -6.59
N ARG A 78 -13.15 -7.72 -7.70
CA ARG A 78 -14.41 -8.50 -7.71
C ARG A 78 -14.37 -9.72 -6.79
N THR A 79 -13.18 -10.23 -6.48
CA THR A 79 -12.98 -11.37 -5.58
C THR A 79 -13.04 -10.99 -4.09
N GLY A 80 -13.27 -9.72 -3.76
CA GLY A 80 -13.30 -9.24 -2.38
C GLY A 80 -11.91 -8.98 -1.78
N LEU A 81 -10.84 -9.25 -2.53
CA LEU A 81 -9.48 -8.93 -2.12
C LEU A 81 -9.25 -7.42 -2.11
N LEU A 82 -8.56 -6.95 -1.08
CA LEU A 82 -8.13 -5.56 -0.89
C LEU A 82 -6.76 -5.36 -1.53
N TRP A 83 -6.67 -4.48 -2.51
CA TRP A 83 -5.43 -4.05 -3.12
C TRP A 83 -4.92 -2.82 -2.40
N ILE A 84 -3.63 -2.81 -2.04
CA ILE A 84 -2.97 -1.77 -1.26
C ILE A 84 -1.80 -1.25 -2.07
N GLN A 85 -1.69 0.06 -2.26
CA GLN A 85 -0.61 0.73 -2.98
C GLN A 85 0.16 1.62 -2.00
N THR A 86 1.46 1.83 -2.21
CA THR A 86 2.31 2.58 -1.28
C THR A 86 2.90 3.83 -1.91
N ASP A 87 2.94 4.90 -1.12
CA ASP A 87 3.71 6.13 -1.34
C ASP A 87 4.62 6.39 -0.13
N GLY A 88 5.62 5.53 -0.02
CA GLY A 88 6.51 5.42 1.12
C GLY A 88 7.94 5.82 0.82
N LYS A 89 8.73 5.76 1.88
CA LYS A 89 10.18 5.84 1.80
C LYS A 89 10.73 4.61 1.07
N TYR A 90 11.61 4.88 0.12
CA TYR A 90 12.18 3.89 -0.81
C TYR A 90 13.73 3.89 -0.80
N ASP A 91 14.36 4.58 0.16
CA ASP A 91 15.82 4.57 0.34
C ASP A 91 16.36 3.19 0.76
N ASN A 92 15.47 2.33 1.27
CA ASN A 92 15.75 0.97 1.70
C ASN A 92 16.87 0.91 2.75
N ALA A 93 16.89 1.88 3.66
CA ALA A 93 17.86 2.02 4.75
C ALA A 93 17.15 2.28 6.09
N ASP A 94 17.90 2.15 7.18
CA ASP A 94 17.43 2.43 8.55
C ASP A 94 16.05 1.79 8.84
N ASP A 95 15.05 2.59 9.22
CA ASP A 95 13.68 2.15 9.50
C ASP A 95 13.01 1.40 8.33
N PHE A 96 13.43 1.68 7.10
CA PHE A 96 12.84 1.14 5.87
C PHE A 96 13.71 0.06 5.22
N ALA A 97 14.77 -0.39 5.91
CA ALA A 97 15.66 -1.43 5.42
C ALA A 97 14.88 -2.70 5.03
N GLY A 98 15.08 -3.17 3.81
CA GLY A 98 14.44 -4.36 3.24
C GLY A 98 13.06 -4.13 2.60
N MET A 99 12.48 -2.92 2.70
CA MET A 99 11.18 -2.63 2.08
C MET A 99 11.27 -2.35 0.57
N GLY A 100 12.42 -1.85 0.10
CA GLY A 100 12.67 -1.55 -1.32
C GLY A 100 11.87 -0.37 -1.87
N ASN A 101 11.60 -0.39 -3.17
CA ASN A 101 10.76 0.62 -3.82
C ASN A 101 9.30 0.49 -3.39
N ASN A 102 8.50 1.52 -3.70
CA ASN A 102 7.05 1.46 -3.58
C ASN A 102 6.44 0.30 -4.36
N GLN A 103 5.31 -0.18 -3.87
CA GLN A 103 4.81 -1.50 -4.18
C GLN A 103 3.28 -1.54 -4.17
N MET A 104 2.74 -2.63 -4.69
CA MET A 104 1.34 -2.98 -4.55
C MET A 104 1.23 -4.36 -3.89
N LEU A 105 0.38 -4.44 -2.87
CA LEU A 105 0.08 -5.66 -2.13
C LEU A 105 -1.38 -6.04 -2.34
N VAL A 106 -1.68 -7.30 -2.04
CA VAL A 106 -3.04 -7.84 -2.02
C VAL A 106 -3.26 -8.45 -0.66
N ALA A 107 -4.39 -8.12 -0.06
CA ALA A 107 -4.80 -8.58 1.24
C ALA A 107 -6.16 -9.26 1.18
N ASP A 108 -6.31 -10.30 1.98
CA ASP A 108 -7.59 -10.92 2.28
C ASP A 108 -8.18 -10.24 3.53
N PRO A 109 -9.30 -9.51 3.41
CA PRO A 109 -9.91 -8.82 4.55
C PRO A 109 -10.45 -9.75 5.63
N GLU A 110 -10.79 -11.00 5.30
CA GLU A 110 -11.34 -11.97 6.24
C GLU A 110 -10.23 -12.59 7.09
N THR A 111 -9.13 -13.00 6.45
CA THR A 111 -8.02 -13.68 7.15
C THR A 111 -6.93 -12.74 7.65
N GLY A 112 -6.85 -11.53 7.09
CA GLY A 112 -5.79 -10.57 7.35
C GLY A 112 -4.46 -10.91 6.66
N GLU A 113 -4.41 -11.94 5.82
CA GLU A 113 -3.21 -12.29 5.05
C GLU A 113 -2.87 -11.17 4.06
N ILE A 114 -1.60 -10.77 3.99
CA ILE A 114 -1.10 -9.74 3.06
C ILE A 114 0.06 -10.32 2.26
N LYS A 115 0.00 -10.21 0.94
CA LYS A 115 1.04 -10.64 0.00
C LYS A 115 1.46 -9.48 -0.89
N ARG A 116 2.78 -9.28 -1.02
CA ARG A 116 3.33 -8.36 -2.01
C ARG A 116 3.08 -8.92 -3.41
N PHE A 117 2.48 -8.11 -4.29
CA PHE A 117 2.12 -8.51 -5.65
C PHE A 117 3.04 -7.88 -6.70
N MET A 118 3.35 -6.59 -6.55
CA MET A 118 4.18 -5.84 -7.49
C MET A 118 5.12 -4.88 -6.76
N VAL A 119 6.31 -4.64 -7.32
CA VAL A 119 7.22 -3.57 -6.92
C VAL A 119 7.41 -2.64 -8.11
N GLY A 120 7.28 -1.33 -7.89
CA GLY A 120 7.47 -0.30 -8.89
C GLY A 120 8.93 -0.03 -9.24
N PRO A 121 9.19 0.74 -10.31
CA PRO A 121 10.53 1.22 -10.64
C PRO A 121 11.10 2.14 -9.55
N ARG A 122 12.37 2.52 -9.70
CA ARG A 122 13.05 3.44 -8.78
C ARG A 122 12.27 4.75 -8.65
N GLU A 123 12.15 5.21 -7.39
CA GLU A 123 11.67 6.55 -7.01
C GLU A 123 10.24 6.87 -7.45
N CYS A 124 9.45 5.87 -7.88
CA CYS A 124 8.03 6.07 -8.09
C CYS A 124 7.27 5.88 -6.79
N GLU A 125 6.03 6.38 -6.75
CA GLU A 125 4.96 5.76 -5.98
C GLU A 125 4.14 4.84 -6.89
N VAL A 126 3.42 3.89 -6.28
CA VAL A 126 2.40 3.11 -6.97
C VAL A 126 1.06 3.68 -6.56
N THR A 127 0.25 4.13 -7.52
CA THR A 127 -1.02 4.82 -7.23
C THR A 127 -2.00 4.68 -8.39
N GLY A 128 -3.30 4.70 -8.09
CA GLY A 128 -4.36 4.53 -9.07
C GLY A 128 -4.49 3.08 -9.54
N ILE A 129 -5.72 2.59 -9.57
CA ILE A 129 -6.01 1.19 -9.86
C ILE A 129 -7.39 1.07 -10.54
N ALA A 130 -7.48 0.25 -11.58
CA ALA A 130 -8.73 -0.06 -12.26
C ALA A 130 -8.67 -1.44 -12.91
N TRP A 131 -9.82 -2.05 -13.15
CA TRP A 131 -9.92 -3.35 -13.84
C TRP A 131 -10.59 -3.19 -15.21
N SER A 132 -10.20 -4.03 -16.16
CA SER A 132 -11.05 -4.30 -17.32
C SER A 132 -12.38 -4.91 -16.88
N VAL A 133 -13.41 -4.75 -17.72
CA VAL A 133 -14.77 -5.26 -17.42
C VAL A 133 -14.80 -6.77 -17.17
N ASP A 134 -13.92 -7.52 -17.85
CA ASP A 134 -13.79 -8.97 -17.68
C ASP A 134 -12.85 -9.38 -16.52
N HIS A 135 -12.27 -8.40 -15.80
CA HIS A 135 -11.31 -8.57 -14.70
C HIS A 135 -10.05 -9.36 -15.05
N ARG A 136 -9.69 -9.47 -16.34
CA ARG A 136 -8.45 -10.14 -16.80
C ARG A 136 -7.28 -9.19 -16.96
N THR A 137 -7.53 -7.87 -16.89
CA THR A 137 -6.49 -6.84 -16.92
C THR A 137 -6.63 -5.92 -15.73
N LEU A 138 -5.52 -5.73 -15.01
CA LEU A 138 -5.38 -4.75 -13.96
C LEU A 138 -4.57 -3.55 -14.47
N PHE A 139 -5.15 -2.36 -14.42
CA PHE A 139 -4.47 -1.11 -14.75
C PHE A 139 -3.96 -0.46 -13.48
N VAL A 140 -2.68 -0.10 -13.46
CA VAL A 140 -2.03 0.51 -12.29
C VAL A 140 -1.22 1.73 -12.71
N GLY A 141 -1.29 2.81 -11.96
CA GLY A 141 -0.44 3.97 -12.19
C GLY A 141 0.93 3.83 -11.52
N ILE A 142 1.94 4.26 -12.26
CA ILE A 142 3.31 4.48 -11.79
C ILE A 142 3.55 5.97 -11.88
N GLN A 143 3.57 6.65 -10.73
CA GLN A 143 3.70 8.12 -10.68
C GLN A 143 5.15 8.51 -10.39
N HIS A 144 5.60 9.59 -11.05
CA HIS A 144 6.90 10.26 -10.87
C HIS A 144 8.13 9.34 -10.75
N PRO A 145 8.28 8.32 -11.62
CA PRO A 145 9.53 7.55 -11.62
C PRO A 145 10.74 8.48 -11.78
N GLY A 146 11.74 8.30 -10.93
CA GLY A 146 12.95 9.14 -10.96
C GLY A 146 12.77 10.55 -10.40
N GLU A 147 11.96 10.74 -9.35
CA GLU A 147 11.69 12.07 -8.79
C GLU A 147 12.95 12.84 -8.34
N LEU A 148 14.03 12.13 -7.97
CA LEU A 148 15.30 12.73 -7.57
C LEU A 148 16.25 12.96 -8.77
N GLY A 149 15.85 12.47 -9.95
CA GLY A 149 16.55 12.65 -11.21
C GLY A 149 17.67 11.63 -11.45
N GLY A 150 17.83 11.22 -12.72
CA GLY A 150 19.04 10.54 -13.21
C GLY A 150 19.20 9.05 -12.85
N THR A 151 18.26 8.46 -12.12
CA THR A 151 18.34 7.06 -11.65
C THR A 151 17.26 6.15 -12.22
N SER A 152 16.21 6.73 -12.83
CA SER A 152 15.11 6.01 -13.46
C SER A 152 14.96 6.46 -14.91
N HIS A 153 14.65 5.48 -15.77
CA HIS A 153 14.40 5.69 -17.19
C HIS A 153 13.08 5.04 -17.64
N PHE A 154 12.28 4.59 -16.67
CA PHE A 154 11.01 3.91 -16.87
C PHE A 154 9.98 4.81 -17.60
N PRO A 155 9.14 4.27 -18.49
CA PRO A 155 9.00 2.85 -18.85
C PRO A 155 9.97 2.39 -19.95
N GLN A 156 10.74 3.29 -20.53
CA GLN A 156 11.79 2.95 -21.48
C GLN A 156 13.08 2.52 -20.74
N SER A 157 14.18 2.45 -21.47
CA SER A 157 15.50 2.08 -20.97
C SER A 157 16.59 2.99 -21.55
N GLY A 158 17.84 2.77 -21.16
CA GLY A 158 18.95 3.62 -21.57
C GLY A 158 18.94 4.93 -20.81
N ASN A 159 19.06 6.07 -21.50
CA ASN A 159 19.13 7.40 -20.89
C ASN A 159 17.87 8.24 -21.12
N THR A 160 16.71 7.60 -21.32
CA THR A 160 15.45 8.31 -21.60
C THR A 160 14.93 9.04 -20.36
N VAL A 161 14.29 10.20 -20.56
CA VAL A 161 13.60 10.90 -19.48
C VAL A 161 12.48 9.99 -18.95
N PRO A 162 12.41 9.74 -17.63
CA PRO A 162 11.38 8.87 -17.08
C PRO A 162 10.00 9.53 -17.18
N ARG A 163 8.95 8.70 -17.28
CA ARG A 163 7.57 9.16 -17.52
C ARG A 163 6.59 8.40 -16.65
N SER A 164 5.75 9.14 -15.93
CA SER A 164 4.56 8.56 -15.29
C SER A 164 3.75 7.80 -16.33
N THR A 165 3.30 6.60 -15.97
CA THR A 165 2.70 5.65 -16.92
C THR A 165 1.61 4.86 -16.24
N VAL A 166 0.54 4.57 -16.98
CA VAL A 166 -0.41 3.52 -16.61
C VAL A 166 0.06 2.21 -17.25
N ILE A 167 0.30 1.20 -16.43
CA ILE A 167 0.64 -0.15 -16.89
C ILE A 167 -0.60 -1.03 -16.92
N ALA A 168 -0.60 -2.02 -17.81
CA ALA A 168 -1.61 -3.08 -17.86
C ALA A 168 -0.94 -4.39 -17.45
N ILE A 169 -1.48 -5.02 -16.41
CA ILE A 169 -1.00 -6.29 -15.86
C ILE A 169 -2.03 -7.36 -16.21
N GLN A 170 -1.56 -8.45 -16.80
CA GLN A 170 -2.36 -9.59 -17.21
C GLN A 170 -1.64 -10.87 -16.80
N ARG A 171 -2.39 -11.94 -16.56
CA ARG A 171 -1.83 -13.27 -16.40
C ARG A 171 -1.55 -13.88 -17.77
N ASP A 172 -0.48 -14.65 -17.89
CA ASP A 172 -0.13 -15.37 -19.12
C ASP A 172 -1.20 -16.40 -19.54
N ASP A 173 -1.91 -16.97 -18.56
CA ASP A 173 -3.04 -17.89 -18.78
C ASP A 173 -4.37 -17.16 -19.07
N CYS A 174 -4.31 -15.83 -19.23
CA CYS A 174 -5.46 -14.93 -19.37
C CYS A 174 -6.48 -15.03 -18.24
N GLY A 175 -6.14 -15.60 -17.07
CA GLY A 175 -7.05 -15.75 -15.94
C GLY A 175 -7.50 -14.42 -15.33
N ILE A 176 -8.42 -14.48 -14.38
CA ILE A 176 -8.85 -13.30 -13.60
C ILE A 176 -7.69 -12.83 -12.72
N MET A 177 -7.54 -11.50 -12.63
CA MET A 177 -6.57 -10.85 -11.75
C MET A 177 -7.05 -10.90 -10.30
N GLY A 178 -6.25 -11.54 -9.43
CA GLY A 178 -6.59 -11.75 -8.01
C GLY A 178 -7.60 -12.85 -7.84
#